data_AF-A0AAN8IVJ7-F1
#
_entry.id   AF-A0AAN8IVJ7-F1
#
_cell.length_a   1.000
_cell.length_b   1.000
_cell.length_c   1.000
_cell.angle_alpha   90.00
_cell.angle_beta   90.00
_cell.angle_gamma   90.00
#
_symmetry.space_group_name_H-M   'P 1'
#
loop_
_entity.id
_entity.type
_entity.pdbx_description
1 polymer ?
#
loop_
_entity_poly.entity_id
_entity_poly.type
_entity_poly.pdbx_seq_one_letter_code
_entity_poly.pdbx_strand_id
1 'polypeptide(L)'
;MLGRLCTPACSATVSRAVRKLSTASKKPMEAVAVDVERDEPRLDISGLKPRHRVIAAGGMPPLEFDWERKRSAQRERFGTYGLKSGVDPSVCWPTVEEIEEEQAVGLYREYDACVREMKALKQKKEAKEAARIAELERNLERYPEALAKYEASQIKAEKERDEKEIALENRIREIQEYFGYWMDPKDPRFEVMLQQKEQEEKKVFGAVLGKVDEGHVEMVNSFELRMFTLDGHVRFNEEFLRQRLSQYKEVFPELEAVGWYCSGRDDLEQDEILLQSLFAVAIDFPLLVKLNPTIDSQAKRKVPVKVYYSRETPLVSSGHELVEVDWTLISEQSERIGIDHIARLSQAGDDGAVSIEGKQIRAAGSAVGMLLDRIEIICNYLKGVEERRFPPNDEIIREANKRLKPIVKQTVNVVLSRFVNVSRS
;
A
#
# COMPACT_ATOMS: atom_id res chain seq x y z
N MET A 1 16.28 17.81 -3.14
CA MET A 1 16.48 19.17 -2.61
C MET A 1 15.74 20.17 -3.49
N LEU A 2 14.45 20.36 -3.23
CA LEU A 2 13.60 21.37 -3.87
C LEU A 2 12.75 21.98 -2.74
N GLY A 3 13.17 23.15 -2.27
CA GLY A 3 12.53 23.88 -1.17
C GLY A 3 11.43 24.79 -1.70
N ARG A 4 10.22 24.60 -1.18
CA ARG A 4 9.00 25.37 -1.44
C ARG A 4 9.15 26.82 -0.97
N LEU A 5 8.71 27.77 -1.80
CA LEU A 5 8.51 29.16 -1.41
C LEU A 5 7.20 29.28 -0.63
N CYS A 6 7.30 29.44 0.69
CA CYS A 6 6.24 29.92 1.57
C CYS A 6 6.42 31.43 1.77
N THR A 7 5.40 32.22 1.44
CA THR A 7 5.26 33.60 1.89
C THR A 7 4.78 33.63 3.35
N PRO A 8 5.39 34.41 4.26
CA PRO A 8 4.81 34.63 5.57
C PRO A 8 3.95 35.90 5.59
N ALA A 9 2.78 35.78 6.21
CA ALA A 9 2.05 36.89 6.77
C ALA A 9 2.48 37.09 8.23
N CYS A 10 2.71 38.33 8.66
CA CYS A 10 2.66 38.70 10.07
C CYS A 10 2.10 40.13 10.24
N SER A 11 1.40 40.28 11.35
CA SER A 11 0.52 41.37 11.78
C SER A 11 1.16 42.15 12.95
N ALA A 12 0.56 43.31 13.28
CA ALA A 12 0.52 43.97 14.61
C ALA A 12 1.75 44.86 15.00
N THR A 13 1.71 46.00 15.72
CA THR A 13 0.71 46.99 16.18
C THR A 13 1.40 48.17 16.93
N VAL A 14 0.83 49.41 16.90
CA VAL A 14 0.83 50.54 17.90
C VAL A 14 2.22 51.20 18.24
N SER A 15 2.46 52.54 18.23
CA SER A 15 1.83 53.59 19.05
C SER A 15 2.16 55.05 18.67
N ARG A 16 1.12 55.87 18.86
CA ARG A 16 0.89 57.34 18.87
C ARG A 16 1.99 58.32 19.34
N ALA A 17 2.06 59.49 18.68
CA ALA A 17 2.18 60.79 19.36
C ALA A 17 1.41 61.89 18.61
N VAL A 18 0.41 62.44 19.29
CA VAL A 18 -0.44 63.55 18.83
C VAL A 18 0.24 64.87 19.17
N ARG A 19 0.45 65.75 18.19
CA ARG A 19 0.52 67.20 18.44
C ARG A 19 -0.71 67.86 17.83
N LYS A 20 -1.61 68.31 18.70
CA LYS A 20 -2.74 69.18 18.37
C LYS A 20 -2.19 70.54 17.97
N LEU A 21 -2.59 71.05 16.80
CA LEU A 21 -2.51 72.47 16.48
C LEU A 21 -3.82 72.94 15.85
N SER A 22 -4.36 73.96 16.51
CA SER A 22 -5.41 74.93 16.18
C SER A 22 -6.46 74.59 15.11
N THR A 23 -7.70 74.57 15.57
CA THR A 23 -8.93 74.70 14.78
C THR A 23 -8.90 75.95 13.89
N ALA A 24 -8.86 75.76 12.57
CA ALA A 24 -9.17 76.81 11.61
C ALA A 24 -10.69 76.85 11.38
N SER A 25 -11.28 78.01 11.65
CA SER A 25 -12.70 78.33 11.49
C SER A 25 -13.19 77.95 10.09
N LYS A 26 -14.13 76.98 10.03
CA LYS A 26 -14.91 76.73 8.81
C LYS A 26 -15.88 77.90 8.66
N LYS A 27 -15.54 78.89 7.84
CA LYS A 27 -16.58 79.71 7.19
C LYS A 27 -17.35 78.76 6.26
N PRO A 28 -18.65 78.52 6.47
CA PRO A 28 -19.42 77.79 5.49
C PRO A 28 -19.43 78.62 4.21
N MET A 29 -19.01 78.00 3.10
CA MET A 29 -19.21 78.59 1.78
C MET A 29 -20.72 78.67 1.55
N GLU A 30 -21.22 79.88 1.62
CA GLU A 30 -22.61 80.25 1.34
C GLU A 30 -22.92 79.83 -0.09
N ALA A 31 -23.88 78.92 -0.25
CA ALA A 31 -24.38 78.56 -1.56
C ALA A 31 -25.08 79.78 -2.14
N VAL A 32 -24.48 80.39 -3.16
CA VAL A 32 -25.13 81.44 -3.95
C VAL A 32 -26.34 80.81 -4.63
N ALA A 33 -27.52 81.02 -4.04
CA ALA A 33 -28.78 80.74 -4.68
C ALA A 33 -28.95 81.74 -5.82
N VAL A 34 -28.81 81.26 -7.06
CA VAL A 34 -29.23 82.00 -8.25
C VAL A 34 -30.61 81.50 -8.61
N ASP A 35 -31.50 82.46 -8.80
CA ASP A 35 -32.92 82.31 -9.09
C ASP A 35 -33.17 81.31 -10.22
N VAL A 36 -33.92 80.26 -9.91
CA VAL A 36 -34.54 79.40 -10.91
C VAL A 36 -36.05 79.55 -10.72
N GLU A 37 -36.68 80.11 -11.76
CA GLU A 37 -38.11 80.29 -11.88
C GLU A 37 -38.85 78.99 -11.54
N ARG A 38 -39.92 79.12 -10.74
CA ARG A 38 -40.77 78.00 -10.33
C ARG A 38 -41.62 77.55 -11.50
N ASP A 39 -41.08 76.65 -12.32
CA ASP A 39 -41.88 75.78 -13.17
C ASP A 39 -42.39 74.59 -12.34
N GLU A 40 -43.68 74.30 -12.48
CA GLU A 40 -44.39 73.21 -11.78
C GLU A 40 -43.71 71.83 -11.96
N PRO A 41 -43.82 70.91 -10.99
CA PRO A 41 -43.05 69.66 -11.00
C PRO A 41 -43.52 68.73 -12.13
N ARG A 42 -42.77 68.70 -13.24
CA ARG A 42 -42.79 67.59 -14.19
C ARG A 42 -42.28 66.34 -13.47
N LEU A 43 -43.11 65.30 -13.40
CA LEU A 43 -42.72 63.99 -12.85
C LEU A 43 -41.46 63.48 -13.58
N ASP A 44 -40.37 63.35 -12.83
CA ASP A 44 -39.08 62.89 -13.35
C ASP A 44 -39.14 61.39 -13.67
N ILE A 45 -39.13 61.06 -14.95
CA ILE A 45 -39.13 59.70 -15.50
C ILE A 45 -37.73 59.18 -15.86
N SER A 46 -36.67 59.97 -15.63
CA SER A 46 -35.31 59.61 -16.08
C SER A 46 -34.61 58.55 -15.23
N GLY A 47 -35.05 58.35 -13.98
CA GLY A 47 -34.39 57.46 -13.02
C GLY A 47 -32.96 57.89 -12.63
N LEU A 48 -32.47 59.04 -13.14
CA LEU A 48 -31.13 59.53 -12.88
C LEU A 48 -31.07 60.23 -11.52
N LYS A 49 -29.98 59.96 -10.78
CA LYS A 49 -29.67 60.70 -9.55
C LYS A 49 -29.59 62.20 -9.84
N PRO A 50 -29.96 63.08 -8.88
CA PRO A 50 -29.94 64.53 -9.05
C PRO A 50 -28.63 65.06 -9.66
N ARG A 51 -27.48 64.55 -9.20
CA ARG A 51 -26.16 64.92 -9.76
C ARG A 51 -25.98 64.55 -11.23
N HIS A 52 -26.41 63.36 -11.65
CA HIS A 52 -26.29 62.92 -13.04
C HIS A 52 -27.23 63.72 -13.96
N ARG A 53 -28.37 64.17 -13.44
CA ARG A 53 -29.26 65.09 -14.17
C ARG A 53 -28.60 66.45 -14.42
N VAL A 54 -27.90 66.98 -13.42
CA VAL A 54 -27.14 68.23 -13.56
C VAL A 54 -26.03 68.08 -14.60
N ILE A 55 -25.29 66.97 -14.58
CA ILE A 55 -24.24 66.68 -15.59
C ILE A 55 -24.85 66.54 -16.99
N ALA A 56 -25.95 65.79 -17.13
CA ALA A 56 -26.63 65.60 -18.42
C ALA A 56 -27.21 66.90 -18.98
N ALA A 57 -27.63 67.82 -18.12
CA ALA A 57 -28.06 69.17 -18.51
C ALA A 57 -26.89 70.12 -18.80
N GLY A 58 -25.64 69.65 -18.76
CA GLY A 58 -24.43 70.48 -18.93
C GLY A 58 -24.15 71.41 -17.74
N GLY A 59 -24.87 71.24 -16.63
CA GLY A 59 -24.68 71.96 -15.39
C GLY A 59 -23.49 71.44 -14.59
N MET A 60 -23.08 72.23 -13.60
CA MET A 60 -22.00 71.85 -12.70
C MET A 60 -22.51 70.94 -11.58
N PRO A 61 -22.05 69.68 -11.49
CA PRO A 61 -22.46 68.82 -10.40
C PRO A 61 -21.97 69.37 -9.05
N PRO A 62 -22.75 69.25 -7.96
CA PRO A 62 -22.29 69.62 -6.62
C PRO A 62 -21.16 68.70 -6.15
N LEU A 63 -20.31 69.20 -5.25
CA LEU A 63 -19.23 68.42 -4.64
C LEU A 63 -19.81 67.46 -3.60
N GLU A 64 -19.89 66.18 -3.94
CA GLU A 64 -20.43 65.12 -3.09
C GLU A 64 -19.31 64.25 -2.49
N PHE A 65 -18.20 64.08 -3.22
CA PHE A 65 -17.13 63.16 -2.82
C PHE A 65 -15.83 63.85 -2.43
N ASP A 66 -15.07 63.24 -1.52
CA ASP A 66 -13.81 63.79 -1.01
C ASP A 66 -12.71 63.90 -2.07
N TRP A 67 -12.70 63.01 -3.08
CA TRP A 67 -11.72 63.07 -4.16
C TRP A 67 -11.91 64.31 -5.06
N GLU A 68 -13.12 64.83 -5.18
CA GLU A 68 -13.43 66.05 -5.95
C GLU A 68 -12.82 67.30 -5.30
N ARG A 69 -12.42 67.18 -4.03
CA ARG A 69 -11.71 68.22 -3.28
C ARG A 69 -10.19 68.17 -3.47
N LYS A 70 -9.62 67.15 -4.13
CA LYS A 70 -8.17 67.04 -4.40
C LYS A 70 -7.71 68.01 -5.49
N ARG A 71 -6.42 68.38 -5.49
CA ARG A 71 -5.81 69.36 -6.42
C ARG A 71 -6.01 69.00 -7.90
N SER A 72 -5.84 67.72 -8.27
CA SER A 72 -6.03 67.25 -9.65
C SER A 72 -7.48 67.41 -10.12
N ALA A 73 -8.44 67.00 -9.29
CA ALA A 73 -9.87 67.14 -9.60
C ALA A 73 -10.32 68.60 -9.61
N GLN A 74 -9.75 69.46 -8.76
CA GLN A 74 -9.98 70.90 -8.79
C GLN A 74 -9.42 71.55 -10.07
N ARG A 75 -8.21 71.16 -10.50
CA ARG A 75 -7.59 71.58 -11.77
C ARG A 75 -8.48 71.22 -12.96
N GLU A 76 -8.95 69.96 -13.00
CA GLU A 76 -9.85 69.47 -14.04
C GLU A 76 -11.20 70.22 -14.01
N ARG A 77 -11.78 70.42 -12.83
CA ARG A 77 -13.05 71.14 -12.67
C ARG A 77 -12.95 72.61 -13.06
N PHE A 78 -11.82 73.26 -12.78
CA PHE A 78 -11.52 74.60 -13.27
C PHE A 78 -11.30 74.61 -14.79
N GLY A 79 -10.66 73.59 -15.36
CA GLY A 79 -10.53 73.42 -16.80
C GLY A 79 -11.87 73.28 -17.53
N THR A 80 -12.80 72.50 -16.98
CA THR A 80 -14.11 72.22 -17.59
C THR A 80 -15.10 73.37 -17.41
N TYR A 81 -15.15 73.99 -16.23
CA TYR A 81 -16.18 75.00 -15.91
C TYR A 81 -15.65 76.43 -15.73
N GLY A 82 -14.33 76.64 -15.80
CA GLY A 82 -13.69 77.94 -15.63
C GLY A 82 -13.96 78.58 -14.27
N LEU A 83 -14.10 79.91 -14.25
CA LEU A 83 -14.39 80.71 -13.06
C LEU A 83 -15.72 80.35 -12.37
N LYS A 84 -16.66 79.73 -13.09
CA LYS A 84 -17.93 79.25 -12.50
C LYS A 84 -17.70 78.11 -11.49
N SER A 85 -16.54 77.46 -11.49
CA SER A 85 -16.19 76.36 -10.59
C SER A 85 -15.97 76.77 -9.13
N GLY A 86 -15.74 78.06 -8.88
CA GLY A 86 -15.39 78.57 -7.55
C GLY A 86 -14.04 78.07 -7.03
N VAL A 87 -13.22 77.44 -7.88
CA VAL A 87 -11.85 77.01 -7.56
C VAL A 87 -10.90 78.19 -7.74
N ASP A 88 -10.03 78.42 -6.76
CA ASP A 88 -9.01 79.46 -6.83
C ASP A 88 -7.95 79.12 -7.90
N PRO A 89 -7.68 80.03 -8.88
CA PRO A 89 -6.70 79.79 -9.94
C PRO A 89 -5.29 79.43 -9.45
N SER A 90 -4.89 79.84 -8.24
CA SER A 90 -3.57 79.53 -7.68
C SER A 90 -3.32 78.03 -7.48
N VAL A 91 -4.38 77.25 -7.25
CA VAL A 91 -4.32 75.78 -7.09
C VAL A 91 -3.98 75.07 -8.41
N CYS A 92 -4.19 75.76 -9.54
CA CYS A 92 -3.99 75.17 -10.86
C CYS A 92 -2.53 75.18 -11.34
N TRP A 93 -1.66 75.97 -10.73
CA TRP A 93 -0.26 76.06 -11.11
C TRP A 93 0.59 74.97 -10.44
N PRO A 94 1.61 74.43 -11.13
CA PRO A 94 2.56 73.48 -10.54
C PRO A 94 3.33 74.09 -9.37
N THR A 95 3.67 73.26 -8.39
CA THR A 95 4.59 73.66 -7.31
C THR A 95 6.04 73.55 -7.75
N VAL A 96 6.95 74.21 -7.04
CA VAL A 96 8.39 74.13 -7.32
C VAL A 96 8.90 72.69 -7.28
N GLU A 97 8.39 71.89 -6.35
CA GLU A 97 8.66 70.44 -6.26
C GLU A 97 8.20 69.67 -7.52
N GLU A 98 7.00 69.98 -8.04
CA GLU A 98 6.49 69.35 -9.28
C GLU A 98 7.40 69.69 -10.48
N ILE A 99 7.94 70.90 -10.54
CA ILE A 99 8.87 71.34 -11.60
C ILE A 99 10.24 70.66 -11.47
N GLU A 100 10.77 70.53 -10.26
CA GLU A 100 12.05 69.85 -10.01
C GLU A 100 11.95 68.34 -10.33
N GLU A 101 10.82 67.71 -10.01
CA GLU A 101 10.52 66.33 -10.42
C GLU A 101 10.48 66.18 -11.94
N GLU A 102 9.81 67.09 -12.65
CA GLU A 102 9.77 67.09 -14.12
C GLU A 102 11.16 67.27 -14.75
N GLN A 103 12.01 68.12 -14.17
CA GLN A 103 13.39 68.31 -14.62
C GLN A 103 14.26 67.07 -14.33
N ALA A 104 14.07 66.43 -13.17
CA ALA A 104 14.77 65.19 -12.81
C ALA A 104 14.39 64.00 -13.72
N VAL A 105 13.14 63.97 -14.21
CA VAL A 105 12.68 62.98 -15.20
C VAL A 105 13.42 63.14 -16.54
N GLY A 106 14.00 64.32 -16.82
CA GLY A 106 14.85 64.54 -17.99
C GLY A 106 14.11 64.35 -19.31
N LEU A 107 12.81 64.72 -19.34
CA LEU A 107 11.92 64.53 -20.49
C LEU A 107 12.43 65.27 -21.75
N TYR A 108 13.17 66.36 -21.56
CA TYR A 108 13.80 67.14 -22.63
C TYR A 108 15.31 66.87 -22.66
N ARG A 109 15.81 66.32 -23.78
CA ARG A 109 17.23 66.02 -24.04
C ARG A 109 17.69 66.66 -25.35
N GLU A 110 18.99 66.91 -25.49
CA GLU A 110 19.58 67.43 -26.73
C GLU A 110 19.46 66.43 -27.89
N TYR A 111 19.06 66.93 -29.06
CA TYR A 111 18.80 66.11 -30.26
C TYR A 111 20.02 65.29 -30.71
N ASP A 112 21.21 65.89 -30.72
CA ASP A 112 22.43 65.23 -31.20
C ASP A 112 22.91 64.08 -30.31
N ALA A 113 22.63 64.15 -29.01
CA ALA A 113 22.89 63.05 -28.08
C ALA A 113 21.96 61.87 -28.37
N CYS A 114 20.66 62.15 -28.54
CA CYS A 114 19.66 61.15 -28.91
C CYS A 114 19.99 60.46 -30.24
N VAL A 115 20.44 61.20 -31.26
CA VAL A 115 20.81 60.62 -32.56
C VAL A 115 22.01 59.66 -32.47
N ARG A 116 23.03 60.01 -31.67
CA ARG A 116 24.19 59.13 -31.45
C ARG A 116 23.81 57.86 -30.70
N GLU A 117 23.01 57.98 -29.65
CA GLU A 117 22.48 56.85 -28.90
C GLU A 117 21.64 55.94 -29.81
N MET A 118 20.78 56.51 -30.65
CA MET A 118 19.96 55.75 -31.60
C MET A 118 20.80 55.01 -32.65
N LYS A 119 21.87 55.62 -33.17
CA LYS A 119 22.80 54.97 -34.11
C LYS A 119 23.54 53.80 -33.45
N ALA A 120 24.06 54.00 -32.23
CA ALA A 120 24.73 52.93 -31.47
C ALA A 120 23.76 51.79 -31.12
N LEU A 121 22.53 52.12 -30.74
CA LEU A 121 21.47 51.15 -30.50
C LEU A 121 21.12 50.36 -31.77
N LYS A 122 21.05 51.03 -32.92
CA LYS A 122 20.78 50.38 -34.21
C LYS A 122 21.89 49.38 -34.58
N GLN A 123 23.15 49.79 -34.51
CA GLN A 123 24.28 48.90 -34.76
C GLN A 123 24.33 47.71 -33.78
N LYS A 124 24.02 47.95 -32.51
CA LYS A 124 23.92 46.88 -31.50
C LYS A 124 22.78 45.91 -31.80
N LYS A 125 21.64 46.39 -32.34
CA LYS A 125 20.53 45.54 -32.78
C LYS A 125 20.92 44.71 -33.99
N GLU A 126 21.49 45.34 -35.02
CA GLU A 126 21.98 44.65 -36.23
C GLU A 126 23.03 43.57 -35.90
N ALA A 127 23.98 43.88 -35.01
CA ALA A 127 24.97 42.92 -34.55
C ALA A 127 24.34 41.73 -33.79
N LYS A 128 23.31 41.98 -32.96
CA LYS A 128 22.56 40.92 -32.27
C LYS A 128 21.76 40.06 -33.25
N GLU A 129 21.15 40.67 -34.26
CA GLU A 129 20.40 39.96 -35.30
C GLU A 129 21.33 39.08 -36.13
N ALA A 130 22.48 39.61 -36.56
CA ALA A 130 23.50 38.84 -37.26
C ALA A 130 24.04 37.68 -36.42
N ALA A 131 24.33 37.91 -35.13
CA ALA A 131 24.77 36.85 -34.22
C ALA A 131 23.71 35.75 -34.03
N ARG A 132 22.42 36.14 -33.95
CA ARG A 132 21.30 35.20 -33.84
C ARG A 132 21.13 34.37 -35.12
N ILE A 133 21.28 34.99 -36.29
CA ILE A 133 21.20 34.28 -37.58
C ILE A 133 22.35 33.25 -37.68
N ALA A 134 23.59 33.65 -37.35
CA ALA A 134 24.74 32.74 -37.34
C ALA A 134 24.60 31.58 -36.32
N GLU A 135 23.86 31.78 -35.22
CA GLU A 135 23.52 30.69 -34.30
C GLU A 135 22.45 29.76 -34.87
N LEU A 136 21.41 30.30 -35.51
CA LEU A 136 20.37 29.51 -36.17
C LEU A 136 20.95 28.65 -37.29
N GLU A 137 21.88 29.17 -38.08
CA GLU A 137 22.56 28.41 -39.13
C GLU A 137 23.33 27.22 -38.56
N ARG A 138 24.15 27.42 -37.52
CA ARG A 138 24.86 26.33 -36.83
C ARG A 138 23.91 25.29 -36.22
N ASN A 139 22.77 25.74 -35.69
CA ASN A 139 21.76 24.83 -35.14
C ASN A 139 21.03 24.05 -36.25
N LEU A 140 20.78 24.67 -37.40
CA LEU A 140 20.18 24.04 -38.58
C LEU A 140 21.09 22.94 -39.14
N GLU A 141 22.39 23.19 -39.22
CA GLU A 141 23.39 22.18 -39.64
C GLU A 141 23.41 20.97 -38.71
N ARG A 142 23.20 21.17 -37.40
CA ARG A 142 23.17 20.12 -36.38
C ARG A 142 21.79 19.44 -36.22
N TYR A 143 20.73 20.03 -36.75
CA TYR A 143 19.36 19.53 -36.65
C TYR A 143 19.16 18.09 -37.15
N PRO A 144 19.66 17.66 -38.33
CA PRO A 144 19.40 16.31 -38.83
C PRO A 144 19.98 15.22 -37.93
N GLU A 145 21.16 15.43 -37.35
CA GLU A 145 21.75 14.49 -36.39
C GLU A 145 20.95 14.41 -35.09
N ALA A 146 20.43 15.54 -34.61
CA ALA A 146 19.60 15.60 -33.42
C ALA A 146 18.25 14.90 -33.64
N LEU A 147 17.64 15.09 -34.81
CA LEU A 147 16.40 14.43 -35.21
C LEU A 147 16.58 12.91 -35.28
N ALA A 148 17.64 12.43 -35.95
CA ALA A 148 17.92 11.00 -36.04
C ALA A 148 18.16 10.35 -34.66
N LYS A 149 18.86 11.04 -33.75
CA LYS A 149 19.03 10.58 -32.36
C LYS A 149 17.70 10.51 -31.60
N TYR A 150 16.82 11.48 -31.81
CA TYR A 150 15.51 11.52 -31.17
C TYR A 150 14.59 10.40 -31.71
N GLU A 151 14.52 10.22 -33.02
CA GLU A 151 13.74 9.16 -33.66
C GLU A 151 14.23 7.77 -33.22
N ALA A 152 15.54 7.54 -33.17
CA ALA A 152 16.11 6.30 -32.63
C ALA A 152 15.76 6.08 -31.15
N SER A 153 15.73 7.15 -30.35
CA SER A 153 15.30 7.09 -28.96
C SER A 153 13.81 6.79 -28.81
N GLN A 154 12.96 7.34 -29.68
CA GLN A 154 11.52 7.05 -29.68
C GLN A 154 11.25 5.60 -30.05
N ILE A 155 11.89 5.09 -31.11
CA ILE A 155 11.75 3.69 -31.53
C ILE A 155 12.23 2.73 -30.43
N LYS A 156 13.33 3.06 -29.74
CA LYS A 156 13.81 2.26 -28.60
C LYS A 156 12.83 2.31 -27.42
N ALA A 157 12.31 3.48 -27.10
CA ALA A 157 11.36 3.66 -26.01
C ALA A 157 10.01 2.97 -26.31
N GLU A 158 9.54 3.00 -27.55
CA GLU A 158 8.31 2.33 -28.00
C GLU A 158 8.47 0.81 -27.91
N LYS A 159 9.56 0.25 -28.46
CA LYS A 159 9.86 -1.20 -28.33
C LYS A 159 9.96 -1.67 -26.88
N GLU A 160 10.69 -0.94 -26.03
CA GLU A 160 10.79 -1.28 -24.61
C GLU A 160 9.45 -1.12 -23.88
N ARG A 161 8.61 -0.17 -24.29
CA ARG A 161 7.25 0.00 -23.74
C ARG A 161 6.34 -1.13 -24.16
N ASP A 162 6.36 -1.52 -25.44
CA ASP A 162 5.59 -2.63 -25.97
C ASP A 162 6.01 -3.93 -25.27
N GLU A 163 7.31 -4.17 -25.10
CA GLU A 163 7.82 -5.33 -24.34
C GLU A 163 7.36 -5.31 -22.86
N LYS A 164 7.41 -4.15 -22.19
CA LYS A 164 6.93 -3.98 -20.81
C LYS A 164 5.42 -4.16 -20.71
N GLU A 165 4.66 -3.72 -21.71
CA GLU A 165 3.21 -3.83 -21.80
C GLU A 165 2.80 -5.30 -22.02
N ILE A 166 3.44 -5.99 -22.96
CA ILE A 166 3.26 -7.43 -23.19
C ILE A 166 3.62 -8.25 -21.94
N ALA A 167 4.73 -7.92 -21.27
CA ALA A 167 5.14 -8.59 -20.04
C ALA A 167 4.13 -8.36 -18.90
N LEU A 168 3.59 -7.14 -18.79
CA LEU A 168 2.57 -6.79 -17.82
C LEU A 168 1.25 -7.53 -18.11
N GLU A 169 0.80 -7.57 -19.38
CA GLU A 169 -0.40 -8.29 -19.80
C GLU A 169 -0.33 -9.79 -19.53
N ASN A 170 0.81 -10.43 -19.84
CA ASN A 170 1.02 -11.85 -19.54
C ASN A 170 0.93 -12.11 -18.02
N ARG A 171 1.51 -11.22 -17.20
CA ARG A 171 1.48 -11.34 -15.74
C ARG A 171 0.07 -11.15 -15.16
N ILE A 172 -0.72 -10.24 -15.74
CA ILE A 172 -2.12 -10.04 -15.36
C ILE A 172 -2.95 -11.27 -15.72
N ARG A 173 -2.73 -11.86 -16.90
CA ARG A 173 -3.45 -13.05 -17.36
C ARG A 173 -3.19 -14.26 -16.47
N GLU A 174 -1.94 -14.46 -16.03
CA GLU A 174 -1.60 -15.54 -15.10
C GLU A 174 -2.27 -15.40 -13.73
N ILE A 175 -2.36 -14.17 -13.20
CA ILE A 175 -3.04 -13.89 -11.94
C ILE A 175 -4.56 -14.09 -12.09
N GLN A 176 -5.12 -13.68 -13.24
CA GLN A 176 -6.52 -13.91 -13.56
C GLN A 176 -6.86 -15.41 -13.62
N GLU A 177 -6.01 -16.21 -14.25
CA GLU A 177 -6.18 -17.67 -14.34
C GLU A 177 -6.10 -18.34 -12.96
N TYR A 178 -5.24 -17.81 -12.07
CA TYR A 178 -5.08 -18.31 -10.71
C TYR A 178 -6.28 -17.98 -9.79
N PHE A 179 -6.74 -16.72 -9.79
CA PHE A 179 -7.77 -16.25 -8.85
C PHE A 179 -9.20 -16.32 -9.41
N GLY A 180 -9.39 -16.49 -10.72
CA GLY A 180 -10.69 -16.70 -11.35
C GLY A 180 -11.58 -15.45 -11.50
N TYR A 181 -11.07 -14.26 -11.21
CA TYR A 181 -11.75 -12.98 -11.44
C TYR A 181 -10.79 -11.91 -11.97
N TRP A 182 -11.34 -10.96 -12.72
CA TRP A 182 -10.58 -9.86 -13.31
C TRP A 182 -10.19 -8.84 -12.22
N MET A 183 -8.90 -8.55 -12.08
CA MET A 183 -8.36 -7.58 -11.12
C MET A 183 -7.53 -6.52 -11.83
N ASP A 184 -7.71 -5.27 -11.42
CA ASP A 184 -6.93 -4.15 -11.92
C ASP A 184 -5.47 -4.19 -11.40
N PRO A 185 -4.45 -3.97 -12.24
CA PRO A 185 -3.04 -3.99 -11.81
C PRO A 185 -2.65 -2.86 -10.85
N LYS A 186 -3.49 -1.82 -10.75
CA LYS A 186 -3.30 -0.67 -9.86
C LYS A 186 -3.99 -0.85 -8.51
N ASP A 187 -4.74 -1.93 -8.32
CA ASP A 187 -5.37 -2.22 -7.04
C ASP A 187 -4.30 -2.74 -6.04
N PRO A 188 -4.19 -2.18 -4.82
CA PRO A 188 -3.31 -2.70 -3.77
C PRO A 188 -3.48 -4.20 -3.49
N ARG A 189 -4.68 -4.76 -3.75
CA ARG A 189 -4.96 -6.19 -3.63
C ARG A 189 -4.14 -7.03 -4.61
N PHE A 190 -3.84 -6.51 -5.80
CA PHE A 190 -3.05 -7.22 -6.81
C PHE A 190 -1.63 -7.53 -6.31
N GLU A 191 -1.01 -6.58 -5.61
CA GLU A 191 0.33 -6.75 -5.02
C GLU A 191 0.33 -7.77 -3.88
N VAL A 192 -0.68 -7.73 -3.00
CA VAL A 192 -0.85 -8.71 -1.91
C VAL A 192 -1.06 -10.12 -2.47
N MET A 193 -1.87 -10.26 -3.51
CA MET A 193 -2.17 -11.54 -4.16
C MET A 193 -0.96 -12.09 -4.95
N LEU A 194 -0.15 -11.22 -5.56
CA LEU A 194 1.11 -11.61 -6.18
C LEU A 194 2.10 -12.12 -5.13
N GLN A 195 2.22 -11.43 -4.00
CA GLN A 195 3.05 -11.88 -2.89
C GLN A 195 2.56 -13.20 -2.30
N GLN A 196 1.24 -13.41 -2.24
CA GLN A 196 0.67 -14.69 -1.82
C GLN A 196 1.01 -15.81 -2.81
N LYS A 197 0.86 -15.60 -4.13
CA LYS A 197 1.28 -16.56 -5.16
C LYS A 197 2.78 -16.85 -5.07
N GLU A 198 3.62 -15.82 -4.99
CA GLU A 198 5.09 -15.97 -4.86
C GLU A 198 5.50 -16.64 -3.53
N GLN A 199 4.69 -16.51 -2.47
CA GLN A 199 4.90 -17.22 -1.20
C GLN A 199 4.40 -18.67 -1.26
N GLU A 200 3.29 -18.93 -1.94
CA GLU A 200 2.77 -20.29 -2.20
C GLU A 200 3.68 -21.08 -3.16
N GLU A 201 4.37 -20.39 -4.07
CA GLU A 201 5.35 -20.98 -5.00
C GLU A 201 6.75 -21.15 -4.40
N LYS A 202 7.06 -20.54 -3.25
CA LYS A 202 8.36 -20.72 -2.58
C LYS A 202 8.44 -22.11 -1.96
N LYS A 203 8.91 -23.05 -2.78
CA LYS A 203 9.26 -24.39 -2.35
C LYS A 203 10.37 -24.36 -1.30
N VAL A 204 10.12 -25.00 -0.17
CA VAL A 204 11.07 -25.28 0.88
C VAL A 204 11.62 -26.67 0.65
N PHE A 205 12.93 -26.81 0.83
CA PHE A 205 13.64 -28.07 0.69
C PHE A 205 14.42 -28.36 1.96
N GLY A 206 14.65 -29.63 2.24
CA GLY A 206 15.51 -30.03 3.35
C GLY A 206 15.88 -31.50 3.31
N ALA A 207 16.78 -31.90 4.20
CA ALA A 207 17.20 -33.28 4.37
C ALA A 207 16.44 -33.94 5.51
N VAL A 208 16.23 -35.25 5.40
CA VAL A 208 15.58 -36.10 6.40
C VAL A 208 16.60 -37.07 6.96
N LEU A 209 16.63 -37.14 8.29
CA LEU A 209 17.48 -37.99 9.10
C LEU A 209 16.63 -39.07 9.77
N GLY A 210 17.14 -40.29 9.79
CA GLY A 210 16.39 -41.43 10.27
C GLY A 210 17.26 -42.62 10.61
N LYS A 211 16.58 -43.69 11.02
CA LYS A 211 17.17 -45.01 11.24
C LYS A 211 16.72 -45.94 10.13
N VAL A 212 17.63 -46.77 9.65
CA VAL A 212 17.34 -47.77 8.63
C VAL A 212 17.50 -49.13 9.28
N ASP A 213 16.37 -49.80 9.51
CA ASP A 213 16.30 -51.20 9.90
C ASP A 213 15.98 -52.05 8.67
N GLU A 214 16.21 -53.36 8.73
CA GLU A 214 16.07 -54.28 7.58
C GLU A 214 14.67 -54.22 6.93
N GLY A 215 14.54 -53.37 5.90
CA GLY A 215 13.29 -53.11 5.17
C GLY A 215 12.37 -52.03 5.74
N HIS A 216 12.76 -51.35 6.83
CA HIS A 216 11.97 -50.29 7.46
C HIS A 216 12.82 -49.04 7.69
N VAL A 217 12.31 -47.88 7.26
CA VAL A 217 12.97 -46.59 7.46
C VAL A 217 12.16 -45.76 8.43
N GLU A 218 12.75 -45.44 9.58
CA GLU A 218 12.18 -44.56 10.59
C GLU A 218 12.73 -43.15 10.41
N MET A 219 11.89 -42.23 9.91
CA MET A 219 12.26 -40.82 9.76
C MET A 219 12.01 -40.10 11.10
N VAL A 220 13.07 -39.56 11.70
CA VAL A 220 13.02 -39.01 13.08
C VAL A 220 13.25 -37.51 13.11
N ASN A 221 14.19 -37.00 12.31
CA ASN A 221 14.58 -35.60 12.33
C ASN A 221 14.73 -35.05 10.91
N SER A 222 14.71 -33.74 10.75
CA SER A 222 14.90 -33.08 9.46
C SER A 222 15.50 -31.70 9.64
N PHE A 223 16.15 -31.17 8.61
CA PHE A 223 16.69 -29.81 8.60
C PHE A 223 16.59 -29.18 7.21
N GLU A 224 16.48 -27.86 7.17
CA GLU A 224 16.31 -27.12 5.93
C GLU A 224 17.59 -27.01 5.11
N LEU A 225 17.44 -27.06 3.79
CA LEU A 225 18.50 -26.89 2.81
C LEU A 225 18.21 -25.65 1.96
N ARG A 226 19.22 -24.81 1.80
CA ARG A 226 19.14 -23.69 0.85
C ARG A 226 19.41 -24.19 -0.55
N MET A 227 18.41 -24.06 -1.41
CA MET A 227 18.55 -24.32 -2.84
C MET A 227 18.95 -23.05 -3.58
N PHE A 228 19.65 -23.22 -4.70
CA PHE A 228 19.96 -22.16 -5.65
C PHE A 228 19.75 -22.66 -7.07
N THR A 229 19.45 -21.74 -7.98
CA THR A 229 19.27 -22.06 -9.39
C THR A 229 20.57 -21.77 -10.14
N LEU A 230 21.10 -22.77 -10.82
CA LEU A 230 22.27 -22.65 -11.71
C LEU A 230 21.89 -23.21 -13.08
N ASP A 231 22.11 -22.44 -14.15
CA ASP A 231 21.77 -22.82 -15.53
C ASP A 231 20.31 -23.27 -15.73
N GLY A 232 19.38 -22.67 -14.97
CA GLY A 232 17.95 -23.01 -15.03
C GLY A 232 17.54 -24.25 -14.23
N HIS A 233 18.47 -24.91 -13.54
CA HIS A 233 18.19 -26.08 -12.71
C HIS A 233 18.38 -25.80 -11.21
N VAL A 234 17.49 -26.36 -10.39
CA VAL A 234 17.57 -26.27 -8.93
C VAL A 234 18.69 -27.20 -8.41
N ARG A 235 19.58 -26.67 -7.58
CA ARG A 235 20.71 -27.39 -6.96
C ARG A 235 20.84 -27.05 -5.49
N PHE A 236 21.51 -27.91 -4.71
CA PHE A 236 21.87 -27.66 -3.32
C PHE A 236 23.38 -27.68 -3.14
N ASN A 237 23.86 -27.07 -2.06
CA ASN A 237 25.28 -27.09 -1.72
C ASN A 237 25.61 -28.41 -1.01
N GLU A 238 26.30 -29.30 -1.72
CA GLU A 238 26.71 -30.62 -1.22
C GLU A 238 27.70 -30.53 -0.05
N GLU A 239 28.61 -29.56 -0.06
CA GLU A 239 29.57 -29.35 1.03
C GLU A 239 28.87 -28.94 2.33
N PHE A 240 27.86 -28.07 2.21
CA PHE A 240 27.02 -27.70 3.35
C PHE A 240 26.23 -28.90 3.89
N LEU A 241 25.65 -29.72 3.01
CA LEU A 241 24.96 -30.94 3.41
C LEU A 241 25.90 -31.87 4.20
N ARG A 242 27.09 -32.16 3.65
CA ARG A 242 28.10 -33.00 4.31
C ARG A 242 28.53 -32.45 5.67
N GLN A 243 28.77 -31.13 5.76
CA GLN A 243 29.13 -30.49 7.01
C GLN A 243 28.02 -30.62 8.06
N ARG A 244 26.76 -30.37 7.68
CA ARG A 244 25.62 -30.52 8.58
C ARG A 244 25.45 -31.97 9.04
N LEU A 245 25.56 -32.94 8.13
CA LEU A 245 25.47 -34.36 8.48
C LEU A 245 26.57 -34.77 9.47
N SER A 246 27.80 -34.27 9.33
CA SER A 246 28.88 -34.51 10.30
C SER A 246 28.53 -33.99 11.70
N GLN A 247 27.95 -32.80 11.81
CA GLN A 247 27.52 -32.22 13.09
C GLN A 247 26.39 -33.04 13.73
N TYR A 248 25.42 -33.49 12.94
CA TYR A 248 24.35 -34.35 13.46
C TYR A 248 24.89 -35.69 13.93
N LYS A 249 25.89 -36.27 13.25
CA LYS A 249 26.51 -37.54 13.64
C LYS A 249 27.28 -37.44 14.96
N GLU A 250 27.79 -36.26 15.33
CA GLU A 250 28.38 -36.03 16.65
C GLU A 250 27.36 -36.08 17.79
N VAL A 251 26.15 -35.55 17.56
CA VAL A 251 25.08 -35.47 18.58
C VAL A 251 24.21 -36.73 18.60
N PHE A 252 23.93 -37.30 17.44
CA PHE A 252 23.08 -38.47 17.23
C PHE A 252 23.78 -39.49 16.31
N PRO A 253 24.70 -40.31 16.86
CA PRO A 253 25.48 -41.26 16.07
C PRO A 253 24.65 -42.36 15.37
N GLU A 254 23.46 -42.64 15.87
CA GLU A 254 22.54 -43.66 15.36
C GLU A 254 21.68 -43.18 14.17
N LEU A 255 21.69 -41.87 13.87
CA LEU A 255 20.91 -41.30 12.78
C LEU A 255 21.75 -41.14 11.51
N GLU A 256 21.19 -41.56 10.39
CA GLU A 256 21.78 -41.41 9.07
C GLU A 256 20.87 -40.57 8.16
N ALA A 257 21.42 -40.04 7.08
CA ALA A 257 20.63 -39.35 6.07
C ALA A 257 19.84 -40.40 5.28
N VAL A 258 18.51 -40.32 5.35
CA VAL A 258 17.60 -41.30 4.72
C VAL A 258 16.87 -40.73 3.52
N GLY A 259 16.86 -39.40 3.37
CA GLY A 259 16.13 -38.76 2.29
C GLY A 259 16.15 -37.24 2.35
N TRP A 260 15.24 -36.64 1.59
CA TRP A 260 15.02 -35.21 1.51
C TRP A 260 13.53 -34.93 1.38
N TYR A 261 13.11 -33.73 1.75
CA TYR A 261 11.73 -33.29 1.63
C TYR A 261 11.63 -32.04 0.75
N CYS A 262 10.48 -31.90 0.08
CA CYS A 262 10.08 -30.69 -0.61
C CYS A 262 8.65 -30.29 -0.28
N SER A 263 8.39 -28.99 -0.22
CA SER A 263 7.02 -28.47 -0.19
C SER A 263 6.54 -28.18 -1.61
N GLY A 264 5.34 -28.63 -1.95
CA GLY A 264 4.76 -28.41 -3.28
C GLY A 264 3.45 -29.15 -3.47
N ARG A 265 2.90 -29.09 -4.69
CA ARG A 265 1.68 -29.82 -5.05
C ARG A 265 1.93 -31.33 -5.17
N ASP A 266 0.87 -32.12 -5.21
CA ASP A 266 0.95 -33.59 -5.20
C ASP A 266 1.60 -34.22 -6.45
N ASP A 267 1.67 -33.49 -7.56
CA ASP A 267 2.21 -33.91 -8.86
C ASP A 267 3.73 -33.82 -8.91
N LEU A 268 4.39 -34.87 -9.42
CA LEU A 268 5.85 -34.90 -9.53
C LEU A 268 6.35 -33.98 -10.66
N GLU A 269 7.23 -33.06 -10.32
CA GLU A 269 7.83 -32.14 -11.29
C GLU A 269 9.15 -32.67 -11.83
N GLN A 270 9.51 -32.26 -13.04
CA GLN A 270 10.76 -32.68 -13.69
C GLN A 270 12.00 -32.25 -12.88
N ASP A 271 11.96 -31.08 -12.23
CA ASP A 271 13.02 -30.60 -11.35
C ASP A 271 13.21 -31.49 -10.11
N GLU A 272 12.13 -32.10 -9.60
CA GLU A 272 12.20 -33.00 -8.44
C GLU A 272 12.85 -34.34 -8.81
N ILE A 273 12.61 -34.84 -10.03
CA ILE A 273 13.27 -36.04 -10.56
C ILE A 273 14.77 -35.78 -10.74
N LEU A 274 15.15 -34.59 -11.23
CA LEU A 274 16.55 -34.20 -11.35
C LEU A 274 17.21 -34.08 -9.98
N LEU A 275 16.54 -33.45 -9.01
CA LEU A 275 17.04 -33.36 -7.64
C LEU A 275 17.19 -34.74 -6.98
N GLN A 276 16.25 -35.65 -7.21
CA GLN A 276 16.35 -37.03 -6.74
C GLN A 276 17.63 -37.70 -7.23
N SER A 277 17.97 -37.55 -8.51
CA SER A 277 19.22 -38.10 -9.07
C SER A 277 20.47 -37.46 -8.44
N LEU A 278 20.41 -36.18 -8.09
CA LEU A 278 21.51 -35.47 -7.43
C LEU A 278 21.69 -35.93 -5.97
N PHE A 279 20.60 -36.11 -5.23
CA PHE A 279 20.64 -36.63 -3.86
C PHE A 279 21.15 -38.08 -3.82
N ALA A 280 20.88 -38.88 -4.85
CA ALA A 280 21.38 -40.25 -4.94
C ALA A 280 22.92 -40.34 -5.07
N VAL A 281 23.60 -39.24 -5.41
CA VAL A 281 25.07 -39.16 -5.36
C VAL A 281 25.59 -38.93 -3.94
N ALA A 282 24.80 -38.27 -3.09
CA ALA A 282 25.21 -37.85 -1.74
C ALA A 282 24.67 -38.75 -0.62
N ILE A 283 23.55 -39.45 -0.86
CA ILE A 283 22.83 -40.27 0.11
C ILE A 283 22.54 -41.62 -0.53
N ASP A 284 22.78 -42.70 0.21
CA ASP A 284 22.44 -44.05 -0.22
C ASP A 284 20.91 -44.23 -0.15
N PHE A 285 20.28 -44.53 -1.29
CA PHE A 285 18.83 -44.76 -1.44
C PHE A 285 17.94 -43.63 -0.86
N PRO A 286 18.02 -42.39 -1.38
CA PRO A 286 17.29 -41.26 -0.80
C PRO A 286 15.77 -41.41 -1.01
N LEU A 287 15.01 -41.26 0.07
CA LEU A 287 13.56 -41.10 0.01
C LEU A 287 13.18 -39.63 -0.25
N LEU A 288 12.19 -39.40 -1.13
CA LEU A 288 11.59 -38.09 -1.35
C LEU A 288 10.29 -37.98 -0.54
N VAL A 289 10.25 -37.06 0.42
CA VAL A 289 9.05 -36.73 1.19
C VAL A 289 8.42 -35.46 0.63
N LYS A 290 7.26 -35.61 0.00
CA LYS A 290 6.51 -34.50 -0.57
C LYS A 290 5.44 -34.02 0.39
N LEU A 291 5.55 -32.75 0.77
CA LEU A 291 4.64 -32.06 1.68
C LEU A 291 3.74 -31.12 0.88
N ASN A 292 2.43 -31.36 0.94
CA ASN A 292 1.48 -30.48 0.30
C ASN A 292 0.93 -29.46 1.32
N PRO A 293 1.27 -28.16 1.20
CA PRO A 293 0.79 -27.13 2.13
C PRO A 293 -0.69 -26.79 1.91
N THR A 294 -1.28 -27.17 0.78
CA THR A 294 -2.69 -26.92 0.50
C THR A 294 -3.56 -27.97 1.16
N ILE A 295 -4.42 -27.53 2.08
CA ILE A 295 -5.33 -28.40 2.81
C ILE A 295 -6.55 -28.67 1.92
N ASP A 296 -6.63 -29.86 1.34
CA ASP A 296 -7.88 -30.31 0.74
C ASP A 296 -8.89 -30.64 1.85
N SER A 297 -9.88 -29.78 2.01
CA SER A 297 -10.95 -29.94 3.02
C SER A 297 -11.79 -31.21 2.81
N GLN A 298 -11.70 -31.86 1.64
CA GLN A 298 -12.41 -33.09 1.31
C GLN A 298 -11.54 -34.35 1.45
N ALA A 299 -10.21 -34.23 1.58
CA ALA A 299 -9.34 -35.39 1.69
C ALA A 299 -9.46 -36.03 3.07
N LYS A 300 -9.85 -37.32 3.12
CA LYS A 300 -9.85 -38.15 4.34
C LYS A 300 -8.46 -38.40 4.94
N ARG A 301 -7.38 -37.92 4.31
CA ARG A 301 -6.00 -38.07 4.80
C ARG A 301 -5.75 -37.05 5.90
N LYS A 302 -5.37 -37.53 7.10
CA LYS A 302 -5.13 -36.68 8.28
C LYS A 302 -3.87 -35.81 8.17
N VAL A 303 -2.94 -36.15 7.26
CA VAL A 303 -1.68 -35.41 7.03
C VAL A 303 -1.36 -35.43 5.53
N PRO A 304 -1.09 -34.28 4.90
CA PRO A 304 -0.86 -34.17 3.45
C PRO A 304 0.60 -34.50 3.07
N VAL A 305 1.00 -35.77 3.26
CA VAL A 305 2.36 -36.27 2.96
C VAL A 305 2.30 -37.44 2.00
N LYS A 306 3.18 -37.42 0.98
CA LYS A 306 3.47 -38.55 0.11
C LYS A 306 4.96 -38.84 0.15
N VAL A 307 5.33 -40.11 0.10
CA VAL A 307 6.72 -40.55 0.14
C VAL A 307 7.00 -41.33 -1.12
N TYR A 308 8.14 -41.05 -1.76
CA TYR A 308 8.57 -41.70 -2.99
C TYR A 308 10.00 -42.23 -2.83
N TYR A 309 10.31 -43.32 -3.53
CA TYR A 309 11.69 -43.78 -3.70
C TYR A 309 12.01 -43.97 -5.18
N SER A 310 13.28 -43.87 -5.52
CA SER A 310 13.76 -44.10 -6.88
C SER A 310 13.90 -45.61 -7.13
N ARG A 311 13.20 -46.13 -8.14
CA ARG A 311 13.41 -47.48 -8.66
C ARG A 311 14.30 -47.42 -9.90
N GLU A 312 15.43 -48.11 -9.86
CA GLU A 312 16.30 -48.26 -11.03
C GLU A 312 15.63 -49.22 -12.04
N THR A 313 15.42 -48.76 -13.28
CA THR A 313 14.94 -49.61 -14.36
C THR A 313 16.12 -50.06 -15.22
N PRO A 314 16.36 -51.37 -15.41
CA PRO A 314 17.56 -51.87 -16.07
C PRO A 314 17.64 -51.62 -17.59
N LEU A 315 16.66 -50.97 -18.21
CA LEU A 315 16.52 -50.95 -19.68
C LEU A 315 16.65 -49.57 -20.36
N VAL A 316 16.66 -48.44 -19.64
CA VAL A 316 16.77 -47.11 -20.25
C VAL A 316 17.65 -46.19 -19.40
N SER A 317 18.81 -45.80 -19.95
CA SER A 317 19.85 -45.00 -19.29
C SER A 317 19.51 -43.53 -19.02
N SER A 318 18.26 -43.15 -18.72
CA SER A 318 17.92 -41.73 -18.55
C SER A 318 16.66 -41.41 -17.73
N GLY A 319 16.25 -42.23 -16.76
CA GLY A 319 15.15 -41.83 -15.88
C GLY A 319 15.03 -42.66 -14.61
N HIS A 320 15.15 -42.00 -13.45
CA HIS A 320 14.69 -42.55 -12.16
C HIS A 320 13.16 -42.51 -12.15
N GLU A 321 12.52 -43.68 -12.12
CA GLU A 321 11.07 -43.75 -11.91
C GLU A 321 10.82 -43.65 -10.40
N LEU A 322 10.10 -42.60 -9.98
CA LEU A 322 9.70 -42.42 -8.59
C LEU A 322 8.43 -43.22 -8.30
N VAL A 323 8.49 -44.11 -7.32
CA VAL A 323 7.38 -44.98 -6.91
C VAL A 323 6.90 -44.56 -5.53
N GLU A 324 5.58 -44.38 -5.35
CA GLU A 324 4.97 -44.03 -4.06
C GLU A 324 5.12 -45.19 -3.05
N VAL A 325 5.43 -44.84 -1.80
CA VAL A 325 5.63 -45.76 -0.68
C VAL A 325 4.55 -45.53 0.37
N ASP A 326 4.00 -46.64 0.87
CA ASP A 326 3.10 -46.60 2.01
C ASP A 326 3.85 -46.25 3.29
N TRP A 327 3.32 -45.29 4.05
CA TRP A 327 3.93 -44.82 5.29
C TRP A 327 2.90 -44.80 6.42
N THR A 328 3.39 -44.87 7.65
CA THR A 328 2.55 -44.77 8.86
C THR A 328 3.12 -43.75 9.82
N LEU A 329 2.25 -42.94 10.43
CA LEU A 329 2.66 -41.99 11.46
C LEU A 329 2.79 -42.72 12.80
N ILE A 330 4.01 -42.83 13.30
CA ILE A 330 4.28 -43.32 14.65
C ILE A 330 4.62 -42.11 15.51
N SER A 331 3.96 -41.97 16.65
CA SER A 331 4.23 -40.90 17.62
C SER A 331 4.58 -41.53 18.97
N GLU A 332 5.64 -41.05 19.60
CA GLU A 332 5.96 -41.47 20.97
C GLU A 332 4.89 -40.97 21.97
N GLN A 333 4.81 -41.58 23.16
CA GLN A 333 3.89 -41.10 24.20
C GLN A 333 4.18 -39.66 24.60
N SER A 334 5.45 -39.31 24.74
CA SER A 334 5.89 -37.96 25.11
C SER A 334 5.47 -36.92 24.05
N GLU A 335 5.73 -37.20 22.78
CA GLU A 335 5.33 -36.37 21.64
C GLU A 335 3.82 -36.21 21.55
N ARG A 336 3.07 -37.32 21.70
CA ARG A 336 1.61 -37.29 21.65
C ARG A 336 1.02 -36.41 22.74
N ILE A 337 1.56 -36.46 23.95
CA ILE A 337 1.13 -35.59 25.06
C ILE A 337 1.48 -34.13 24.74
N GLY A 338 2.68 -33.86 24.21
CA GLY A 338 3.11 -32.52 23.81
C GLY A 338 2.22 -31.91 22.71
N ILE A 339 1.95 -32.68 21.66
CA ILE A 339 1.09 -32.27 20.54
C ILE A 339 -0.34 -32.03 21.01
N ASP A 340 -0.89 -32.92 21.84
CA ASP A 340 -2.23 -32.77 22.42
C ASP A 340 -2.33 -31.48 23.26
N HIS A 341 -1.27 -31.14 24.00
CA HIS A 341 -1.22 -29.87 24.73
C HIS A 341 -1.26 -28.65 23.80
N ILE A 342 -0.46 -28.66 22.73
CA ILE A 342 -0.41 -27.56 21.74
C ILE A 342 -1.74 -27.43 20.99
N ALA A 343 -2.34 -28.55 20.58
CA ALA A 343 -3.62 -28.57 19.88
C ALA A 343 -4.77 -28.01 20.73
N ARG A 344 -4.74 -28.24 22.05
CA ARG A 344 -5.72 -27.64 22.97
C ARG A 344 -5.50 -26.15 23.16
N LEU A 345 -4.24 -25.69 23.18
CA LEU A 345 -3.92 -24.27 23.26
C LEU A 345 -4.38 -23.51 22.00
N SER A 346 -4.21 -24.09 20.81
CA SER A 346 -4.64 -23.45 19.56
C SER A 346 -6.16 -23.37 19.42
N GLN A 347 -6.91 -24.33 19.97
CA GLN A 347 -8.38 -24.29 19.99
C GLN A 347 -8.96 -23.32 21.03
N ALA A 348 -8.21 -22.98 22.07
CA ALA A 348 -8.72 -22.21 23.20
C ALA A 348 -8.83 -20.70 22.94
N GLY A 349 -8.32 -20.19 21.82
CA GLY A 349 -8.24 -18.75 21.52
C GLY A 349 -7.25 -18.03 22.46
N ASP A 350 -6.54 -17.04 21.93
CA ASP A 350 -5.58 -16.26 22.71
C ASP A 350 -6.28 -15.24 23.63
N ASP A 351 -6.97 -15.75 24.65
CA ASP A 351 -7.41 -14.94 25.78
C ASP A 351 -6.24 -14.90 26.79
N GLY A 352 -5.36 -13.91 26.62
CA GLY A 352 -4.14 -13.69 27.41
C GLY A 352 -4.35 -13.47 28.92
N ALA A 353 -5.57 -13.68 29.42
CA ALA A 353 -5.99 -13.41 30.80
C ALA A 353 -6.04 -14.66 31.71
N VAL A 354 -5.71 -15.86 31.22
CA VAL A 354 -5.93 -17.09 32.00
C VAL A 354 -4.60 -17.76 32.37
N SER A 355 -4.42 -17.99 33.67
CA SER A 355 -3.28 -18.72 34.24
C SER A 355 -3.13 -20.12 33.63
N ILE A 356 -1.92 -20.66 33.72
CA ILE A 356 -1.60 -22.01 33.24
C ILE A 356 -2.51 -23.06 33.90
N GLU A 357 -2.82 -22.93 35.20
CA GLU A 357 -3.75 -23.85 35.87
C GLU A 357 -5.18 -23.70 35.35
N GLY A 358 -5.63 -22.48 35.06
CA GLY A 358 -6.94 -22.23 34.47
C GLY A 358 -7.09 -22.83 33.07
N LYS A 359 -6.02 -22.84 32.27
CA LYS A 359 -5.98 -23.52 30.96
C LYS A 359 -6.06 -25.04 31.13
N GLN A 360 -5.35 -25.62 32.10
CA GLN A 360 -5.41 -27.06 32.39
C GLN A 360 -6.80 -27.51 32.86
N ILE A 361 -7.47 -26.75 33.73
CA ILE A 361 -8.82 -27.08 34.20
C ILE A 361 -9.83 -27.02 33.05
N ARG A 362 -9.73 -26.02 32.16
CA ARG A 362 -10.59 -25.96 30.97
C ARG A 362 -10.32 -27.10 29.99
N ALA A 363 -9.05 -27.47 29.80
CA ALA A 363 -8.68 -28.64 29.01
C ALA A 363 -9.27 -29.94 29.57
N ALA A 364 -9.27 -30.11 30.90
CA ALA A 364 -9.93 -31.24 31.55
C ALA A 364 -11.46 -31.18 31.37
N GLY A 365 -12.08 -30.01 31.55
CA GLY A 365 -13.52 -29.80 31.34
C GLY A 365 -13.96 -30.09 29.90
N SER A 366 -13.18 -29.64 28.91
CA SER A 366 -13.42 -29.93 27.49
C SER A 366 -13.25 -31.42 27.18
N ALA A 367 -12.23 -32.09 27.74
CA ALA A 367 -12.07 -33.54 27.57
C ALA A 367 -13.24 -34.34 28.17
N VAL A 368 -13.76 -33.90 29.33
CA VAL A 368 -14.99 -34.46 29.91
C VAL A 368 -16.19 -34.20 29.00
N GLY A 369 -16.31 -33.00 28.42
CA GLY A 369 -17.33 -32.68 27.42
C GLY A 369 -17.28 -33.61 26.21
N MET A 370 -16.11 -33.77 25.59
CA MET A 370 -15.93 -34.70 24.45
C MET A 370 -16.25 -36.15 24.81
N LEU A 371 -15.97 -36.57 26.05
CA LEU A 371 -16.35 -37.89 26.53
C LEU A 371 -17.88 -38.00 26.68
N LEU A 372 -18.55 -36.99 27.22
CA LEU A 372 -20.00 -36.94 27.34
C LEU A 372 -20.67 -36.98 25.96
N ASP A 373 -20.18 -36.20 25.00
CA ASP A 373 -20.70 -36.21 23.62
C ASP A 373 -20.59 -37.62 22.99
N ARG A 374 -19.45 -38.28 23.19
CA ARG A 374 -19.25 -39.66 22.71
C ARG A 374 -20.14 -40.67 23.42
N ILE A 375 -20.35 -40.52 24.73
CA ILE A 375 -21.29 -41.36 25.49
C ILE A 375 -22.71 -41.12 24.98
N GLU A 376 -23.08 -39.87 24.69
CA GLU A 376 -24.39 -39.51 24.13
C GLU A 376 -24.60 -40.15 22.76
N ILE A 377 -23.59 -40.15 21.87
CA ILE A 377 -23.65 -40.86 20.59
C ILE A 377 -23.91 -42.36 20.80
N ILE A 378 -23.20 -42.99 21.75
CA ILE A 378 -23.41 -44.40 22.07
C ILE A 378 -24.82 -44.64 22.61
N CYS A 379 -25.31 -43.78 23.52
CA CYS A 379 -26.66 -43.85 24.05
C CYS A 379 -27.73 -43.69 22.96
N ASN A 380 -27.53 -42.75 22.03
CA ASN A 380 -28.44 -42.50 20.91
C ASN A 380 -28.45 -43.69 19.93
N TYR A 381 -27.29 -44.31 19.67
CA TYR A 381 -27.22 -45.54 18.89
C TYR A 381 -27.98 -46.69 19.58
N LEU A 382 -27.77 -46.91 20.88
CA LEU A 382 -28.46 -47.97 21.62
C LEU A 382 -29.98 -47.76 21.67
N LYS A 383 -30.45 -46.53 21.91
CA LYS A 383 -31.87 -46.18 21.82
C LYS A 383 -32.43 -46.40 20.41
N GLY A 384 -31.67 -46.04 19.38
CA GLY A 384 -32.08 -46.27 17.99
C GLY A 384 -32.16 -47.75 17.60
N VAL A 385 -31.32 -48.61 18.19
CA VAL A 385 -31.42 -50.07 18.04
C VAL A 385 -32.64 -50.62 18.79
N GLU A 386 -32.91 -50.12 20.00
CA GLU A 386 -34.10 -50.47 20.79
C GLU A 386 -35.41 -50.09 20.07
N GLU A 387 -35.45 -48.90 19.47
CA GLU A 387 -36.55 -48.39 18.65
C GLU A 387 -36.63 -49.06 17.26
N ARG A 388 -35.77 -50.06 16.97
CA ARG A 388 -35.65 -50.78 15.69
C ARG A 388 -35.35 -49.88 14.48
N ARG A 389 -34.79 -48.70 14.71
CA ARG A 389 -34.38 -47.75 13.65
C ARG A 389 -33.05 -48.16 12.99
N PHE A 390 -32.21 -48.91 13.70
CA PHE A 390 -30.94 -49.46 13.18
C PHE A 390 -30.86 -50.98 13.43
N PRO A 391 -30.20 -51.76 12.55
CA PRO A 391 -29.95 -53.16 12.80
C PRO A 391 -29.00 -53.33 14.01
N PRO A 392 -29.28 -54.29 14.93
CA PRO A 392 -28.40 -54.54 16.06
C PRO A 392 -27.04 -55.08 15.57
N ASN A 393 -25.96 -54.43 16.00
CA ASN A 393 -24.60 -54.93 15.80
C ASN A 393 -24.04 -55.39 17.15
N ASP A 394 -23.96 -56.71 17.32
CA ASP A 394 -23.56 -57.35 18.58
C ASP A 394 -22.12 -57.03 18.99
N GLU A 395 -21.22 -56.75 18.03
CA GLU A 395 -19.83 -56.37 18.30
C GLU A 395 -19.76 -54.99 18.95
N ILE A 396 -20.48 -54.02 18.40
CA ILE A 396 -20.55 -52.64 18.94
C ILE A 396 -21.22 -52.64 20.31
N ILE A 397 -22.31 -53.39 20.49
CA ILE A 397 -23.02 -53.49 21.77
C ILE A 397 -22.13 -54.13 22.84
N ARG A 398 -21.33 -55.14 22.47
CA ARG A 398 -20.39 -55.80 23.38
C ARG A 398 -19.24 -54.88 23.77
N GLU A 399 -18.66 -54.15 22.81
CA GLU A 399 -17.61 -53.17 23.09
C GLU A 399 -18.10 -52.01 23.96
N ALA A 400 -19.29 -51.48 23.66
CA ALA A 400 -19.93 -50.43 24.45
C ALA A 400 -20.15 -50.89 25.89
N ASN A 401 -20.70 -52.09 26.08
CA ASN A 401 -20.87 -52.68 27.41
C ASN A 401 -19.53 -52.89 28.14
N LYS A 402 -18.48 -53.35 27.45
CA LYS A 402 -17.14 -53.53 28.04
C LYS A 402 -16.56 -52.21 28.54
N ARG A 403 -16.75 -51.11 27.80
CA ARG A 403 -16.22 -49.78 28.13
C ARG A 403 -17.07 -49.02 29.16
N LEU A 404 -18.39 -49.17 29.15
CA LEU A 404 -19.31 -48.44 30.05
C LEU A 404 -19.50 -49.11 31.41
N LYS A 405 -19.44 -50.45 31.49
CA LYS A 405 -19.65 -51.21 32.74
C LYS A 405 -18.70 -50.81 33.90
N PRO A 406 -17.41 -50.52 33.68
CA PRO A 406 -16.52 -50.03 34.73
C PRO A 406 -16.94 -48.66 35.27
N ILE A 407 -17.36 -47.75 34.37
CA ILE A 407 -17.74 -46.39 34.70
C ILE A 407 -18.98 -46.39 35.61
N VAL A 408 -20.02 -47.15 35.24
CA VAL A 408 -21.25 -47.26 36.02
C VAL A 408 -21.00 -47.88 37.40
N LYS A 409 -20.15 -48.93 37.47
CA LYS A 409 -19.80 -49.56 38.76
C LYS A 409 -19.05 -48.61 39.70
N GLN A 410 -18.11 -47.81 39.18
CA GLN A 410 -17.40 -46.82 39.99
C GLN A 410 -18.34 -45.71 40.46
N THR A 411 -19.23 -45.19 39.61
CA THR A 411 -20.20 -44.16 39.99
C THR A 411 -21.14 -44.64 41.10
N VAL A 412 -21.66 -45.86 40.98
CA VAL A 412 -22.53 -46.45 42.02
C VAL A 412 -21.77 -46.65 43.33
N ASN A 413 -20.51 -47.13 43.29
CA ASN A 413 -19.69 -47.29 44.50
C ASN A 413 -19.34 -45.96 45.18
N VAL A 414 -19.04 -44.91 44.41
CA VAL A 414 -18.75 -43.57 44.94
C VAL A 414 -20.01 -42.97 45.58
N VAL A 415 -21.17 -43.07 44.93
CA VAL A 415 -22.45 -42.59 45.48
C VAL A 415 -22.83 -43.35 46.75
N LEU A 416 -22.69 -44.68 46.76
CA LEU A 416 -22.94 -45.51 47.95
C LEU A 416 -21.99 -45.16 49.10
N SER A 417 -20.70 -44.94 48.83
CA SER A 417 -19.73 -44.55 49.87
C SER A 417 -20.04 -43.16 50.49
N ARG A 418 -20.52 -42.21 49.68
CA ARG A 418 -20.99 -40.91 50.16
C ARG A 418 -22.27 -41.02 50.97
N PHE A 419 -23.22 -41.87 50.54
CA PHE A 419 -24.45 -42.13 51.29
C PHE A 419 -24.18 -42.76 52.66
N VAL A 420 -23.27 -43.75 52.73
CA VAL A 420 -22.88 -44.40 54.00
C VAL A 420 -22.20 -43.42 54.97
N ASN A 421 -21.44 -42.44 54.45
CA ASN A 421 -20.82 -41.41 55.29
C ASN A 421 -21.82 -40.35 55.78
N VAL A 422 -22.85 -40.03 55.00
CA VAL A 422 -23.92 -39.09 55.41
C VAL A 422 -24.91 -39.75 56.39
N SER A 423 -25.09 -41.08 56.34
CA SER A 423 -25.91 -41.80 57.32
C SER A 423 -25.20 -42.13 58.63
N ARG A 424 -23.92 -41.75 58.79
CA ARG A 424 -23.10 -41.98 60.00
C ARG A 424 -22.74 -40.69 60.76
N SER A 425 -23.14 -39.52 60.25
CA SER A 425 -23.13 -38.23 60.93
C SER A 425 -24.54 -37.88 61.38
#